data_AF-A0A3B7RS86-F1
#
_entry.id   AF-A0A3B7RS86-F1
#
_cell.length_a   1.000
_cell.length_b   1.000
_cell.length_c   1.000
_cell.angle_alpha   90.00
_cell.angle_beta   90.00
_cell.angle_gamma   90.00
#
_symmetry.space_group_name_H-M   'P 1'
#
loop_
_entity.id
_entity.type
_entity.pdbx_description
1 polymer ?
#
loop_
_entity_poly.entity_id
_entity_poly.type
_entity_poly.pdbx_seq_one_letter_code
_entity_poly.pdbx_strand_id
1 'polypeptide(L)' 'MSAPLTTYRYLGDRLARLMGSALVGQLCQPVLDGRGKCLRGRNGSMLVRFAGGPAVVLGRQLRKVPPASDAPPPA' A
#
# COMPACT_ATOMS: atom_id res chain seq x y z
N MET A 1 -11.92 -6.04 -16.34
CA MET A 1 -11.30 -4.70 -16.38
C MET A 1 -10.55 -4.49 -15.07
N SER A 2 -9.22 -4.69 -15.05
CA SER A 2 -8.40 -4.47 -13.86
C SER A 2 -8.18 -2.96 -13.67
N ALA A 3 -8.66 -2.41 -12.55
CA ALA A 3 -8.37 -1.03 -12.18
C ALA A 3 -6.84 -0.81 -12.10
N PRO A 4 -6.33 0.40 -12.39
CA PRO A 4 -4.90 0.68 -12.28
C PRO A 4 -4.42 0.32 -10.87
N LEU A 5 -3.38 -0.52 -10.80
CA LEU A 5 -2.77 -0.99 -9.56
C LEU A 5 -2.19 0.22 -8.83
N THR A 6 -3.00 0.87 -8.00
CA THR A 6 -2.55 2.00 -7.20
C THR A 6 -1.55 1.46 -6.19
N THR A 7 -0.27 1.80 -6.36
CA THR A 7 0.78 1.38 -5.44
C THR A 7 0.86 2.33 -4.27
N TYR A 8 1.03 1.79 -3.06
CA TYR A 8 1.21 2.54 -1.83
C TYR A 8 2.56 2.20 -1.21
N ARG A 9 3.13 3.15 -0.48
CA ARG A 9 4.23 2.94 0.46
C ARG A 9 3.68 2.93 1.87
N TYR A 10 4.00 1.89 2.63
CA TYR A 10 3.62 1.79 4.03
C TYR A 10 4.60 2.57 4.91
N LEU A 11 4.13 3.54 5.68
CA LEU A 11 4.98 4.34 6.56
C LEU A 11 5.09 3.78 7.99
N GLY A 12 4.23 2.83 8.37
CA GLY A 12 4.09 2.41 9.77
C GLY A 12 3.47 3.47 10.68
N ASP A 13 2.99 3.03 11.84
CA ASP A 13 2.76 3.90 13.00
C ASP A 13 3.98 3.99 13.91
N ARG A 14 3.84 4.71 15.03
CA ARG A 14 4.91 4.92 16.00
C ARG A 14 5.46 3.60 16.54
N LEU A 15 4.60 2.62 16.83
CA LEU A 15 5.02 1.34 17.38
C LEU A 15 5.76 0.51 16.32
N ALA A 16 5.21 0.41 15.11
CA ALA A 16 5.84 -0.33 14.01
C ALA A 16 7.24 0.21 13.67
N ARG A 17 7.44 1.54 13.75
CA ARG A 17 8.75 2.17 13.59
C ARG A 17 9.69 1.87 14.75
N LEU A 18 9.20 1.97 15.99
CA LEU A 18 10.01 1.73 17.19
C LEU A 18 10.47 0.27 17.29
N MET A 19 9.64 -0.67 16.84
CA MET A 19 9.97 -2.10 16.81
C MET A 19 10.75 -2.53 15.56
N GLY A 20 11.09 -1.60 14.66
CA GLY A 20 11.85 -1.93 13.44
C GLY A 20 11.13 -2.91 12.51
N SER A 21 9.80 -2.79 12.37
CA SER A 21 9.03 -3.69 11.51
C SER A 21 9.53 -3.63 10.07
N ALA A 22 9.86 -4.79 9.51
CA ALA A 22 10.40 -4.93 8.14
C ALA A 22 9.44 -4.42 7.05
N LEU A 23 8.16 -4.25 7.37
CA LEU A 23 7.15 -3.74 6.44
C LEU A 23 7.26 -2.22 6.25
N VAL A 24 7.80 -1.49 7.24
CA VAL A 24 7.91 -0.03 7.18
C VAL A 24 8.81 0.36 6.01
N GLY A 25 8.29 1.22 5.15
CA GLY A 25 8.93 1.68 3.93
C GLY A 25 8.66 0.81 2.71
N GLN A 26 8.09 -0.39 2.86
CA GLN A 26 7.79 -1.27 1.73
C GLN A 26 6.62 -0.77 0.87
N LEU A 27 6.66 -1.19 -0.39
CA LEU A 27 5.55 -1.02 -1.33
C LEU A 27 4.49 -2.08 -1.11
N CYS A 28 3.24 -1.70 -1.28
CA CYS A 28 2.09 -2.58 -1.21
C CYS A 28 0.98 -2.16 -2.17
N GLN A 29 0.11 -3.10 -2.48
CA GLN A 29 -1.03 -2.90 -3.38
C GLN A 29 -2.34 -3.14 -2.61
N PRO A 30 -3.40 -2.36 -2.88
CA PRO A 30 -4.69 -2.58 -2.25
C PRO A 30 -5.27 -3.89 -2.78
N VAL A 31 -5.86 -4.68 -1.89
CA VAL A 31 -6.68 -5.81 -2.32
C VAL A 31 -8.04 -5.25 -2.72
N LEU A 32 -8.46 -5.56 -3.95
CA LEU A 32 -9.72 -5.11 -4.53
C LEU A 32 -10.81 -6.17 -4.32
N ASP A 33 -12.05 -5.72 -4.14
CA ASP A 33 -13.23 -6.58 -4.17
C ASP A 33 -13.57 -7.02 -5.61
N GLY A 34 -14.58 -7.89 -5.75
CA GLY A 34 -15.07 -8.33 -7.07
C GLY A 34 -15.64 -7.20 -7.95
N ARG A 35 -15.78 -5.98 -7.42
CA ARG A 35 -16.24 -4.77 -8.10
C ARG A 35 -15.09 -3.79 -8.39
N GLY A 36 -13.84 -4.16 -8.09
CA GLY A 36 -12.66 -3.32 -8.30
C GLY A 36 -12.46 -2.22 -7.25
N LYS A 37 -13.20 -2.23 -6.13
CA LYS A 37 -13.05 -1.26 -5.04
C LYS A 37 -12.08 -1.78 -3.99
N CYS A 38 -11.28 -0.87 -3.42
CA CYS A 38 -10.37 -1.22 -2.32
C CYS A 38 -11.16 -1.73 -1.10
N LEU A 39 -10.73 -2.87 -0.56
CA LEU A 39 -11.30 -3.42 0.67
C LEU A 39 -10.91 -2.55 1.86
N ARG A 40 -11.90 -1.83 2.40
CA ARG A 40 -11.74 -0.89 3.52
C ARG A 40 -12.64 -1.29 4.70
N GLY A 41 -12.03 -1.43 5.87
CA GLY A 41 -12.73 -1.71 7.12
C GLY A 41 -13.33 -0.44 7.77
N ARG A 42 -14.19 -0.66 8.76
CA ARG A 42 -14.94 0.39 9.47
C ARG A 42 -14.07 1.48 10.09
N ASN A 43 -12.87 1.13 10.57
CA ASN A 43 -11.96 2.05 11.25
C ASN A 43 -10.96 2.75 10.30
N GLY A 44 -11.24 2.74 8.99
CA GLY A 44 -10.32 3.26 7.99
C GLY A 44 -9.11 2.35 7.73
N SER A 45 -9.14 1.11 8.24
CA SER A 45 -8.20 0.06 7.86
C SER A 45 -8.40 -0.34 6.41
N MET A 46 -7.33 -0.78 5.75
CA MET A 46 -7.33 -1.28 4.40
C MET A 46 -6.62 -2.62 4.36
N LEU A 47 -7.14 -3.55 3.57
CA LEU A 47 -6.43 -4.77 3.23
C LEU A 47 -5.48 -4.48 2.08
N VAL A 48 -4.18 -4.67 2.32
CA VAL A 48 -3.13 -4.50 1.33
C VAL A 48 -2.32 -5.78 1.21
N ARG A 49 -1.64 -5.95 0.08
CA ARG A 49 -0.72 -7.05 -0.15
C ARG A 49 0.69 -6.51 -0.27
N PHE A 50 1.55 -6.94 0.64
CA PHE A 50 3.00 -6.78 0.59
C PHE A 50 3.62 -7.97 -0.15
N ALA A 51 4.91 -7.90 -0.45
CA ALA A 51 5.65 -9.03 -1.02
C ALA A 51 5.55 -10.30 -0.14
N GLY A 52 5.56 -10.13 1.18
CA GLY A 52 5.43 -11.24 2.14
C GLY A 52 4.00 -11.74 2.37
N GLY A 53 2.97 -11.09 1.81
CA GLY A 53 1.57 -11.52 1.98
C GLY A 53 0.58 -10.40 2.27
N PRO A 54 -0.72 -10.75 2.43
CA PRO A 54 -1.76 -9.80 2.77
C PRO A 54 -1.65 -9.35 4.24
N ALA A 55 -1.89 -8.06 4.49
CA ALA A 55 -1.92 -7.49 5.82
C ALA A 55 -2.97 -6.37 5.90
N VAL A 56 -3.56 -6.22 7.09
CA VAL A 56 -4.50 -5.13 7.38
C VAL A 56 -3.71 -3.99 8.01
N VAL A 57 -3.75 -2.82 7.37
CA VAL A 57 -3.06 -1.61 7.83
C VAL A 57 -4.02 -0.43 7.89
N LEU A 58 -3.69 0.62 8.63
CA LEU A 58 -4.51 1.84 8.61
C LEU A 58 -4.22 2.64 7.34
N GLY A 59 -5.26 3.06 6.61
CA GLY A 59 -5.09 3.82 5.37
C GLY A 59 -4.29 5.11 5.54
N ARG A 60 -4.35 5.75 6.72
CA ARG A 60 -3.54 6.94 7.04
C ARG A 60 -2.02 6.68 7.10
N GLN A 61 -1.61 5.42 7.26
CA GLN A 61 -0.20 5.01 7.24
C GLN A 61 0.29 4.72 5.81
N LEU A 62 -0.59 4.78 4.81
CA LEU A 62 -0.26 4.56 3.41
C LEU A 62 -0.05 5.90 2.69
N ARG A 63 0.98 5.96 1.85
CA ARG A 63 1.18 7.06 0.90
C ARG A 63 1.09 6.52 -0.52
N LYS A 64 0.25 7.12 -1.36
CA LYS A 64 0.20 6.79 -2.79
C LYS A 64 1.56 7.08 -3.41
N VAL A 65 2.09 6.11 -4.11
CA VAL A 65 3.23 6.30 -4.99
C VAL A 65 2.67 6.62 -6.37
N PRO A 66 3.12 7.71 -7.02
CA PRO A 66 2.73 7.95 -8.40
C PRO A 66 3.07 6.69 -9.22
N PRO A 67 2.26 6.32 -10.22
CA PRO A 67 2.73 5.36 -11.21
C PRO A 67 4.08 5.88 -11.69
N ALA A 68 5.07 5.01 -11.86
CA ALA A 68 6.34 5.40 -12.45
C ALA A 68 6.00 5.97 -13.83
N SER A 69 5.85 7.29 -13.90
CA SER A 69 5.82 8.01 -15.16
C SER A 69 7.12 7.63 -15.80
N ASP A 70 7.04 7.04 -16.99
CA ASP A 70 8.05 7.04 -18.03
C ASP A 70 9.05 8.18 -17.81
N ALA A 71 10.09 7.93 -17.00
CA ALA A 71 11.19 8.84 -16.85
C ALA A 71 12.17 8.34 -17.90
N PRO A 72 12.42 9.09 -18.99
CA PRO A 72 13.40 8.66 -19.97
C PRO A 72 14.74 8.44 -19.24
N PRO A 73 15.49 7.39 -19.59
CA PRO A 73 16.82 7.18 -19.02
C PRO A 73 17.65 8.46 -19.23
N PRO A 74 18.48 8.86 -18.24
CA PRO A 74 19.39 9.97 -18.44
C PRO A 74 20.27 9.67 -19.67
N ALA A 75 20.30 10.63 -20.60
CA ALA A 75 21.06 10.58 -21.84
C ALA A 75 22.58 10.50 -21.59
#